data_AF-A0A382NKY4-F1
#
_entry.id   AF-A0A382NKY4-F1
#
_cell.length_a   1.000
_cell.length_b   1.000
_cell.length_c   1.000
_cell.angle_alpha   90.00
_cell.angle_beta   90.00
_cell.angle_gamma   90.00
#
_symmetry.space_group_name_H-M   'P 1'
#
loop_
_entity.id
_entity.type
_entity.pdbx_description
1 polymer ?
#
loop_
_entity_poly.entity_id
_entity_poly.type
_entity_poly.pdbx_seq_one_letter_code
_entity_poly.pdbx_strand_id
1 'polypeptide(L)'
;MEKILNDTEGFVDKQSLKNYWYVVALADDVNSNPISVKLLNEDFVIWRESNGGLTAAEERCPHRQAPLSHGHLENGCLVCPYHGWTFSESGKCINIPSAADSVPIPPRAHLNTVEVIEKYGLIWLCSGKPLNPLFELEEESDPSFRRINTEVQKWKVAATRMVDNFLDITHFPYVHAGTFGAGQDTKAPNITLEHLDDDFFGYRYEILAANPEEAQSTSGSNEESVERSMTSGFNLPLTVRSTITYKSGLEHIILL
;
A
#
# COMPACT_ATOMS: atom_id res chain seq x y z
N MET A 1 -17.57 -31.83 -15.19
CA MET A 1 -16.12 -31.57 -15.22
C MET A 1 -15.80 -31.07 -16.60
N GLU A 2 -15.45 -29.84 -16.90
CA GLU A 2 -15.02 -28.65 -16.16
C GLU A 2 -15.58 -27.46 -16.94
N LYS A 3 -16.50 -26.68 -16.36
CA LYS A 3 -16.95 -25.42 -16.99
C LYS A 3 -17.52 -24.44 -15.98
N ILE A 4 -16.91 -24.39 -14.81
CA ILE A 4 -17.19 -23.43 -13.75
C ILE A 4 -15.83 -23.17 -13.12
N LEU A 5 -15.25 -21.98 -13.33
CA LEU A 5 -14.17 -21.34 -12.53
C LEU A 5 -13.44 -20.19 -13.27
N ASN A 6 -13.86 -19.77 -14.47
CA ASN A 6 -13.22 -18.62 -15.16
C ASN A 6 -13.92 -17.27 -15.01
N ASP A 7 -15.06 -17.19 -14.32
CA ASP A 7 -15.64 -15.91 -13.91
C ASP A 7 -15.39 -15.70 -12.43
N THR A 8 -14.15 -15.33 -12.08
CA THR A 8 -13.94 -14.46 -10.92
C THR A 8 -14.31 -13.04 -11.33
N GLU A 9 -15.59 -12.81 -11.66
CA GLU A 9 -16.18 -11.50 -11.42
C GLU A 9 -16.14 -11.32 -9.91
N GLY A 10 -15.05 -10.72 -9.45
CA GLY A 10 -14.84 -10.41 -8.05
C GLY A 10 -16.03 -9.63 -7.52
N PHE A 11 -16.39 -9.87 -6.27
CA PHE A 11 -17.47 -9.21 -5.53
C PHE A 11 -17.34 -7.66 -5.48
N VAL A 12 -16.23 -7.11 -6.00
CA VAL A 12 -16.00 -5.71 -6.25
C VAL A 12 -15.55 -5.59 -7.72
N ASP A 13 -16.31 -4.86 -8.54
CA ASP A 13 -15.91 -4.54 -9.90
C ASP A 13 -14.53 -3.87 -9.84
N LYS A 14 -13.53 -4.47 -10.51
CA LYS A 14 -12.18 -3.92 -10.62
C LYS A 14 -12.22 -2.44 -11.02
N GLN A 15 -13.19 -2.03 -11.83
CA GLN A 15 -13.32 -0.66 -12.29
C GLN A 15 -13.62 0.35 -11.17
N SER A 16 -14.39 -0.01 -10.14
CA SER A 16 -14.67 0.88 -9.01
C SER A 16 -13.45 1.07 -8.11
N LEU A 17 -12.51 0.12 -8.13
CA LEU A 17 -11.29 0.13 -7.33
C LEU A 17 -10.12 0.86 -7.99
N LYS A 18 -10.15 1.11 -9.31
CA LYS A 18 -9.00 1.69 -10.04
C LYS A 18 -8.62 3.10 -9.60
N ASN A 19 -9.58 3.87 -9.10
CA ASN A 19 -9.44 5.30 -8.81
C ASN A 19 -9.02 5.59 -7.35
N TYR A 20 -8.34 4.63 -6.72
CA TYR A 20 -7.86 4.71 -5.35
C TYR A 20 -6.36 4.44 -5.28
N TRP A 21 -5.74 4.91 -4.20
CA TRP A 21 -4.33 4.68 -3.91
C TRP A 21 -4.12 3.34 -3.22
N TYR A 22 -3.10 2.60 -3.64
CA TYR A 22 -2.69 1.34 -3.03
C TYR A 22 -1.18 1.33 -2.82
N VAL A 23 -0.74 0.83 -1.66
CA VAL A 23 0.67 0.50 -1.46
C VAL A 23 1.03 -0.68 -2.36
N VAL A 24 2.09 -0.54 -3.14
CA VAL A 24 2.56 -1.58 -4.07
C VAL A 24 4.01 -2.01 -3.84
N ALA A 25 4.80 -1.21 -3.11
CA ALA A 25 6.18 -1.51 -2.75
C ALA A 25 6.65 -0.64 -1.58
N LEU A 26 7.77 -1.02 -0.95
CA LEU A 26 8.53 -0.10 -0.09
C LEU A 26 9.30 0.90 -0.96
N ALA A 27 9.56 2.09 -0.44
CA ALA A 27 10.34 3.10 -1.17
C ALA A 27 11.73 2.58 -1.58
N ASP A 28 12.36 1.82 -0.67
CA ASP A 28 13.68 1.20 -0.85
C ASP A 28 13.68 0.05 -1.87
N ASP A 29 12.51 -0.44 -2.32
CA ASP A 29 12.44 -1.43 -3.41
C ASP A 29 12.72 -0.76 -4.77
N VAL A 30 12.37 0.52 -4.92
CA VAL A 30 12.54 1.29 -6.16
C VAL A 30 13.85 2.09 -6.09
N ASN A 31 14.96 1.37 -6.22
CA ASN A 31 16.30 1.97 -6.26
C ASN A 31 16.72 2.31 -7.70
N SER A 32 17.87 1.82 -8.13
CA SER A 32 18.48 2.12 -9.43
C SER A 32 17.89 1.34 -10.61
N ASN A 33 17.09 0.30 -10.35
CA ASN A 33 16.49 -0.53 -11.38
C ASN A 33 14.96 -0.37 -11.37
N PRO A 34 14.30 -0.48 -12.53
CA PRO A 34 12.85 -0.57 -12.58
C PRO A 34 12.39 -1.85 -11.86
N ILE A 35 11.23 -1.78 -11.21
CA ILE A 35 10.59 -2.94 -10.59
C ILE A 35 9.26 -3.24 -11.24
N SER A 36 8.82 -4.50 -11.16
CA SER A 36 7.48 -4.91 -11.54
C SER A 36 6.61 -5.06 -10.29
N VAL A 37 5.42 -4.48 -10.31
CA VAL A 37 4.41 -4.64 -9.27
C VAL A 37 3.10 -5.13 -9.88
N LYS A 38 2.29 -5.84 -9.11
CA LYS A 38 0.96 -6.30 -9.53
C LYS A 38 -0.11 -5.66 -8.65
N LEU A 39 -1.05 -4.96 -9.28
CA LEU A 39 -2.21 -4.35 -8.62
C LEU A 39 -3.48 -4.71 -9.38
N LEU A 40 -4.51 -5.21 -8.69
CA LEU A 40 -5.82 -5.55 -9.30
C LEU A 40 -5.69 -6.44 -10.57
N ASN A 41 -4.80 -7.43 -10.52
CA ASN A 41 -4.44 -8.32 -11.63
C ASN A 41 -3.81 -7.64 -12.87
N GLU A 42 -3.38 -6.38 -12.77
CA GLU A 42 -2.57 -5.68 -13.77
C GLU A 42 -1.11 -5.59 -13.30
N ASP A 43 -0.18 -5.75 -14.25
CA ASP A 43 1.25 -5.61 -14.00
C ASP A 43 1.72 -4.22 -14.44
N PHE A 44 2.46 -3.56 -13.57
CA PHE A 44 3.01 -2.22 -13.79
C PHE A 44 4.52 -2.23 -13.60
N VAL A 45 5.22 -1.41 -14.38
CA VAL A 45 6.61 -1.07 -14.14
C VAL A 45 6.67 0.25 -13.39
N ILE A 46 7.54 0.33 -12.37
CA ILE A 46 7.84 1.57 -11.64
C ILE A 46 9.34 1.81 -11.72
N TRP A 47 9.75 3.05 -11.96
CA TRP A 47 11.16 3.43 -11.90
C TRP A 47 11.37 4.82 -11.33
N ARG A 48 12.60 5.06 -10.86
CA ARG A 48 13.04 6.34 -10.31
C ARG A 48 13.70 7.19 -11.38
N GLU A 49 13.24 8.42 -11.49
CA GLU A 49 13.75 9.44 -12.41
C GLU A 49 15.06 10.04 -11.88
N SER A 50 15.79 10.76 -12.74
CA SER A 50 17.05 11.43 -12.36
C SER A 50 16.88 12.51 -11.28
N ASN A 51 15.68 13.09 -11.18
CA ASN A 51 15.33 14.11 -10.18
C ASN A 51 14.89 13.49 -8.83
N GLY A 52 14.83 12.16 -8.72
CA GLY A 52 14.35 11.42 -7.55
C GLY A 52 12.85 11.09 -7.55
N GLY A 53 12.08 11.67 -8.48
CA GLY A 53 10.68 11.37 -8.73
C GLY A 53 10.44 9.95 -9.24
N LEU A 54 9.17 9.58 -9.35
CA LEU A 54 8.75 8.25 -9.77
C LEU A 54 7.85 8.32 -10.99
N THR A 55 8.08 7.39 -11.91
CA THR A 55 7.14 7.12 -12.99
C THR A 55 6.63 5.69 -12.88
N ALA A 56 5.34 5.49 -13.14
CA ALA A 56 4.73 4.18 -13.26
C ALA A 56 3.97 4.06 -14.59
N ALA A 57 4.01 2.88 -15.20
CA ALA A 57 3.32 2.58 -16.45
C ALA A 57 2.95 1.10 -16.55
N GLU A 58 2.16 0.74 -17.56
CA GLU A 58 1.95 -0.68 -17.90
C GLU A 58 3.29 -1.41 -18.10
N GLU A 59 3.43 -2.62 -17.54
CA GLU A 59 4.68 -3.39 -17.55
C GLU A 59 5.18 -3.76 -18.96
N ARG A 60 4.31 -3.75 -19.97
CA ARG A 60 4.58 -4.32 -21.28
C ARG A 60 4.97 -3.25 -22.29
N CYS A 61 6.15 -3.43 -22.89
CA CYS A 61 6.62 -2.55 -23.96
C CYS A 61 5.64 -2.55 -25.16
N PRO A 62 5.18 -1.38 -25.65
CA PRO A 62 4.20 -1.30 -26.74
C PRO A 62 4.72 -1.85 -28.07
N HIS A 63 6.04 -2.01 -28.22
CA HIS A 63 6.63 -2.60 -29.43
C HIS A 63 6.33 -4.09 -29.58
N ARG A 64 6.78 -4.91 -28.62
CA ARG A 64 6.72 -6.40 -28.68
C ARG A 64 6.47 -7.04 -27.30
N GLN A 65 5.85 -6.32 -26.37
CA GLN A 65 5.34 -6.84 -25.09
C GLN A 65 6.43 -7.40 -24.15
N ALA A 66 7.69 -7.00 -24.35
CA ALA A 66 8.77 -7.31 -23.41
C ALA A 66 8.46 -6.70 -22.03
N PRO A 67 8.76 -7.40 -20.92
CA PRO A 67 8.63 -6.85 -19.58
C PRO A 67 9.65 -5.72 -19.41
N LEU A 68 9.17 -4.52 -19.16
CA LEU A 68 9.98 -3.31 -19.03
C LEU A 68 10.80 -3.30 -17.73
N SER A 69 10.32 -3.96 -16.68
CA SER A 69 11.04 -4.14 -15.41
C SER A 69 12.34 -4.93 -15.56
N HIS A 70 12.53 -5.68 -16.66
CA HIS A 70 13.80 -6.35 -16.97
C HIS A 70 14.78 -5.42 -17.70
N GLY A 71 14.39 -4.17 -17.95
CA GLY A 71 15.21 -3.13 -18.55
C GLY A 71 16.22 -2.53 -17.56
N HIS A 72 16.74 -1.37 -17.93
CA HIS A 72 17.62 -0.58 -17.07
C HIS A 72 17.34 0.90 -17.27
N LEU A 73 17.93 1.73 -16.40
CA LEU A 73 17.83 3.18 -16.50
C LEU A 73 19.07 3.76 -17.16
N GLU A 74 18.84 4.69 -18.09
CA GLU A 74 19.87 5.53 -18.71
C GLU A 74 19.44 6.99 -18.56
N ASN A 75 20.20 7.78 -17.79
CA ASN A 75 19.89 9.18 -17.48
C ASN A 75 18.46 9.39 -16.94
N GLY A 76 17.95 8.45 -16.13
CA GLY A 76 16.59 8.48 -15.56
C GLY A 76 15.48 8.09 -16.55
N CYS A 77 15.84 7.66 -17.76
CA CYS A 77 14.91 7.12 -18.75
C CYS A 77 14.96 5.59 -18.73
N LEU A 78 13.80 4.96 -18.90
CA LEU A 78 13.67 3.51 -18.93
C LEU A 78 14.01 2.96 -20.31
N VAL A 79 14.99 2.06 -20.38
CA VAL A 79 15.40 1.39 -21.62
C VAL A 79 14.86 -0.04 -21.64
N CYS A 80 14.03 -0.33 -22.64
CA CYS A 80 13.46 -1.66 -22.85
C CYS A 80 14.57 -2.70 -23.13
N PRO A 81 14.55 -3.86 -22.45
CA PRO A 81 15.62 -4.85 -22.57
C PRO A 81 15.67 -5.56 -23.92
N TYR A 82 14.61 -5.43 -24.74
CA TYR A 82 14.52 -6.20 -25.97
C TYR A 82 15.16 -5.47 -27.17
N HIS A 83 14.67 -4.27 -27.49
CA HIS A 83 15.12 -3.51 -28.67
C HIS A 83 15.63 -2.11 -28.32
N GLY A 84 15.86 -1.83 -27.03
CA GLY A 84 16.43 -0.57 -26.57
C GLY A 84 15.54 0.66 -26.77
N TRP A 85 14.21 0.49 -26.89
CA TRP A 85 13.30 1.64 -26.88
C TRP A 85 13.42 2.36 -25.54
N THR A 86 13.64 3.67 -25.58
CA THR A 86 13.87 4.49 -24.38
C THR A 86 12.64 5.35 -24.08
N PHE A 87 12.19 5.34 -22.84
CA PHE A 87 11.01 6.07 -22.36
C PHE A 87 11.43 7.09 -21.29
N SER A 88 10.98 8.33 -21.44
CA SER A 88 11.22 9.40 -20.46
C SER A 88 10.31 9.30 -19.23
N GLU A 89 10.51 10.19 -18.26
CA GLU A 89 9.67 10.39 -17.05
C GLU A 89 8.17 10.58 -17.32
N SER A 90 7.78 11.00 -18.53
CA SER A 90 6.36 11.11 -18.92
C SER A 90 5.83 9.88 -19.65
N GLY A 91 6.60 8.78 -19.67
CA GLY A 91 6.32 7.56 -20.45
C GLY A 91 6.47 7.75 -21.96
N LYS A 92 6.89 8.93 -22.44
CA LYS A 92 7.08 9.16 -23.86
C LYS A 92 8.29 8.38 -24.35
N CYS A 93 8.09 7.52 -25.36
CA CYS A 93 9.18 7.01 -26.16
C CYS A 93 9.95 8.18 -26.79
N ILE A 94 11.24 8.29 -26.47
CA ILE A 94 12.14 9.36 -26.93
C ILE A 94 13.25 8.83 -27.86
N ASN A 95 13.46 7.52 -27.90
CA ASN A 95 14.45 6.89 -28.77
C ASN A 95 13.97 5.52 -29.26
N ILE A 96 14.15 5.28 -30.56
CA ILE A 96 13.95 3.97 -31.22
C ILE A 96 15.25 3.68 -31.97
N PRO A 97 16.17 2.86 -31.42
CA PRO A 97 17.51 2.69 -31.99
C PRO A 97 17.55 2.20 -33.44
N SER A 98 16.52 1.45 -33.87
CA SER A 98 16.43 0.92 -35.23
C SER A 98 15.83 1.90 -36.25
N ALA A 99 15.28 3.03 -35.81
CA ALA A 99 14.71 4.03 -36.69
C ALA A 99 15.81 4.99 -37.17
N ALA A 100 15.77 5.38 -38.45
CA ALA A 100 16.61 6.47 -38.92
C ALA A 100 16.14 7.80 -38.30
N ASP A 101 17.06 8.74 -38.08
CA ASP A 101 16.78 10.02 -37.41
C ASP A 101 15.63 10.84 -38.02
N SER A 102 15.35 10.64 -39.32
CA SER A 102 14.27 11.31 -40.05
C SER A 102 12.88 10.70 -39.82
N VAL A 103 12.80 9.51 -39.21
CA VAL A 103 11.54 8.80 -38.98
C VAL A 103 10.97 9.23 -37.64
N PRO A 104 9.76 9.84 -37.61
CA PRO A 104 9.15 10.25 -36.37
C PRO A 104 8.73 9.06 -35.52
N ILE A 105 8.83 9.20 -34.20
CA ILE A 105 8.34 8.22 -33.24
C ILE A 105 6.80 8.10 -33.38
N PRO A 106 6.25 6.90 -33.60
CA PRO A 106 4.81 6.73 -33.72
C PRO A 106 4.08 7.11 -32.42
N PRO A 107 2.89 7.74 -32.47
CA PRO A 107 2.13 8.07 -31.26
C PRO A 107 1.82 6.87 -30.35
N ARG A 108 1.66 5.67 -30.91
CA ARG A 108 1.44 4.42 -30.18
C ARG A 108 2.70 3.84 -29.54
N ALA A 109 3.85 4.49 -29.70
CA ALA A 109 5.09 4.07 -29.07
C ALA A 109 5.20 4.54 -27.62
N HIS A 110 4.42 5.53 -27.19
CA HIS A 110 4.45 6.01 -25.82
C HIS A 110 3.77 5.01 -24.86
N LEU A 111 4.22 4.98 -23.61
CA LEU A 111 3.60 4.19 -22.54
C LEU A 111 2.32 4.86 -22.04
N ASN A 112 1.40 4.04 -21.55
CA ASN A 112 0.29 4.52 -20.72
C ASN A 112 0.79 4.62 -19.28
N THR A 113 1.05 5.84 -18.80
CA THR A 113 1.46 6.09 -17.43
C THR A 113 0.26 6.10 -16.49
N VAL A 114 0.50 5.76 -15.23
CA VAL A 114 -0.47 5.82 -14.13
C VAL A 114 0.09 6.67 -12.99
N GLU A 115 -0.78 7.08 -12.08
CA GLU A 115 -0.38 7.92 -10.96
C GLU A 115 0.42 7.11 -9.93
N VAL A 116 1.56 7.65 -9.51
CA VAL A 116 2.43 7.06 -8.50
C VAL A 116 3.01 8.14 -7.60
N ILE A 117 3.05 7.89 -6.30
CA ILE A 117 3.68 8.78 -5.32
C ILE A 117 4.49 7.97 -4.31
N GLU A 118 5.60 8.56 -3.86
CA GLU A 118 6.34 8.08 -2.70
C GLU A 118 5.89 8.87 -1.47
N LYS A 119 5.34 8.18 -0.47
CA LYS A 119 4.92 8.80 0.80
C LYS A 119 4.98 7.79 1.92
N TYR A 120 5.35 8.23 3.12
CA TYR A 120 5.46 7.37 4.30
C TYR A 120 6.49 6.23 4.16
N GLY A 121 7.50 6.41 3.30
CA GLY A 121 8.47 5.36 2.96
C GLY A 121 7.87 4.19 2.16
N LEU A 122 6.72 4.43 1.52
CA LEU A 122 5.97 3.47 0.71
C LEU A 122 5.74 4.05 -0.70
N ILE A 123 5.59 3.15 -1.68
CA ILE A 123 5.18 3.50 -3.03
C ILE A 123 3.69 3.25 -3.18
N TRP A 124 2.96 4.33 -3.46
CA TRP A 124 1.51 4.31 -3.69
C TRP A 124 1.23 4.44 -5.17
N LEU A 125 0.35 3.58 -5.69
CA LEU A 125 -0.05 3.58 -7.10
C LEU A 125 -1.57 3.67 -7.21
N CYS A 126 -2.05 4.51 -8.12
CA CYS A 126 -3.45 4.59 -8.54
C CYS A 126 -3.53 4.30 -10.03
N SER A 127 -4.08 3.14 -10.39
CA SER A 127 -4.15 2.66 -11.79
C SER A 127 -5.15 3.43 -12.68
N GLY A 128 -6.07 4.18 -12.07
CA GLY A 128 -7.03 5.06 -12.72
C GLY A 128 -6.72 6.53 -12.40
N LYS A 129 -7.78 7.34 -12.24
CA LYS A 129 -7.65 8.73 -11.81
C LYS A 129 -8.03 8.82 -10.33
N PRO A 130 -7.15 9.28 -9.42
CA PRO A 130 -7.45 9.29 -7.99
C PRO A 130 -8.69 10.15 -7.71
N LEU A 131 -9.66 9.60 -6.95
CA LEU A 131 -10.86 10.33 -6.54
C LEU A 131 -10.55 11.40 -5.49
N ASN A 132 -9.62 11.09 -4.60
CA ASN A 132 -9.17 11.94 -3.50
C ASN A 132 -7.62 11.92 -3.45
N PRO A 133 -6.99 12.94 -2.83
CA PRO A 133 -5.59 12.83 -2.45
C PRO A 133 -5.37 11.64 -1.50
N LEU A 134 -4.12 11.21 -1.37
CA LEU A 134 -3.74 10.27 -0.32
C LEU A 134 -3.91 10.94 1.05
N PHE A 135 -4.41 10.19 2.04
CA PHE A 135 -4.59 10.69 3.41
C PHE A 135 -3.32 11.30 4.00
N GLU A 136 -3.49 12.18 4.98
CA GLU A 136 -2.42 12.80 5.74
C GLU A 136 -2.22 12.09 7.10
N LEU A 137 -0.96 11.90 7.49
CA LEU A 137 -0.58 11.51 8.85
C LEU A 137 0.15 12.70 9.47
N GLU A 138 -0.53 13.42 10.36
CA GLU A 138 0.03 14.64 10.96
C GLU A 138 1.31 14.36 11.76
N GLU A 139 1.42 13.15 12.32
CA GLU A 139 2.55 12.69 13.12
C GLU A 139 3.87 12.65 12.34
N GLU A 140 3.82 12.56 11.01
CA GLU A 140 5.02 12.65 10.16
C GLU A 140 5.73 14.00 10.25
N SER A 141 5.03 15.05 10.68
CA SER A 141 5.62 16.36 10.92
C SER A 141 6.19 16.50 12.35
N ASP A 142 5.93 15.54 13.24
CA ASP A 142 6.44 15.55 14.61
C ASP A 142 7.85 14.94 14.65
N PRO A 143 8.89 15.70 15.06
CA PRO A 143 10.26 15.19 15.14
C PRO A 143 10.46 14.09 16.20
N SER A 144 9.51 13.90 17.11
CA SER A 144 9.51 12.81 18.10
C SER A 144 8.88 11.53 17.55
N PHE A 145 8.14 11.61 16.44
CA PHE A 145 7.54 10.46 15.80
C PHE A 145 8.60 9.60 15.13
N ARG A 146 8.46 8.29 15.31
CA ARG A 146 9.34 7.29 14.69
C ARG A 146 8.52 6.34 13.84
N ARG A 147 8.64 6.48 12.53
CA ARG A 147 8.10 5.50 11.57
C ARG A 147 8.94 4.23 11.54
N ILE A 148 8.27 3.08 11.52
CA ILE A 148 8.89 1.77 11.29
C ILE A 148 8.07 1.06 10.22
N ASN A 149 8.61 0.94 9.01
CA ASN A 149 8.02 0.11 7.96
C ASN A 149 8.50 -1.34 8.17
N THR A 150 7.55 -2.26 8.30
CA THR A 150 7.83 -3.69 8.48
C THR A 150 7.93 -4.39 7.13
N GLU A 151 8.46 -5.62 7.12
CA GLU A 151 8.51 -6.42 5.89
C GLU A 151 7.10 -6.71 5.35
N VAL A 152 6.95 -6.63 4.03
CA VAL A 152 5.68 -6.93 3.36
C VAL A 152 5.41 -8.43 3.39
N GLN A 153 4.30 -8.81 4.03
CA GLN A 153 3.85 -10.21 4.07
C GLN A 153 2.85 -10.51 2.95
N LYS A 154 3.01 -11.67 2.29
CA LYS A 154 2.08 -12.15 1.26
C LYS A 154 1.11 -13.16 1.84
N TRP A 155 -0.17 -12.81 1.85
CA TRP A 155 -1.24 -13.66 2.35
C TRP A 155 -2.09 -14.20 1.20
N LYS A 156 -2.46 -15.49 1.24
CA LYS A 156 -3.38 -16.11 0.27
C LYS A 156 -4.83 -15.85 0.68
N VAL A 157 -5.21 -14.58 0.71
CA VAL A 157 -6.53 -14.12 1.14
C VAL A 157 -6.94 -12.88 0.34
N ALA A 158 -8.24 -12.64 0.19
CA ALA A 158 -8.73 -11.40 -0.37
C ALA A 158 -8.44 -10.23 0.60
N ALA A 159 -7.99 -9.09 0.07
CA ALA A 159 -7.64 -7.93 0.89
C ALA A 159 -8.81 -7.41 1.74
N THR A 160 -10.05 -7.51 1.26
CA THR A 160 -11.25 -7.16 2.04
C THR A 160 -11.40 -8.00 3.31
N ARG A 161 -10.96 -9.26 3.30
CA ARG A 161 -10.97 -10.10 4.51
C ARG A 161 -9.88 -9.69 5.50
N MET A 162 -8.78 -9.13 5.02
CA MET A 162 -7.76 -8.56 5.88
C MET A 162 -8.26 -7.29 6.55
N VAL A 163 -8.95 -6.43 5.78
CA VAL A 163 -9.62 -5.23 6.31
C VAL A 163 -10.67 -5.61 7.36
N ASP A 164 -11.55 -6.58 7.06
CA ASP A 164 -12.53 -7.10 8.02
C ASP A 164 -11.84 -7.59 9.30
N ASN A 165 -10.75 -8.35 9.18
CA ASN A 165 -10.02 -8.88 10.33
C ASN A 165 -9.38 -7.78 11.18
N PHE A 166 -8.83 -6.75 10.56
CA PHE A 166 -8.19 -5.65 11.29
C PHE A 166 -9.21 -4.74 11.98
N LEU A 167 -10.40 -4.58 11.39
CA LEU A 167 -11.52 -3.82 11.94
C LEU A 167 -12.38 -4.62 12.93
N ASP A 168 -12.15 -5.91 13.11
CA ASP A 168 -12.87 -6.74 14.08
C ASP A 168 -12.07 -6.85 15.38
N ILE A 169 -12.74 -6.58 16.51
CA ILE A 169 -12.15 -6.76 17.85
C ILE A 169 -12.58 -8.07 18.50
N THR A 170 -13.56 -8.78 17.90
CA THR A 170 -14.18 -9.94 18.54
C THR A 170 -13.31 -11.19 18.49
N HIS A 171 -12.32 -11.25 17.59
CA HIS A 171 -11.34 -12.33 17.56
C HIS A 171 -10.23 -12.20 18.61
N PHE A 172 -10.07 -11.05 19.28
CA PHE A 172 -8.96 -10.82 20.21
C PHE A 172 -8.83 -11.90 21.29
N PRO A 173 -9.89 -12.28 22.03
CA PRO A 173 -9.77 -13.27 23.09
C PRO A 173 -9.47 -14.70 22.60
N TYR A 174 -9.61 -14.95 21.30
CA TYR A 174 -9.49 -16.29 20.70
C TYR A 174 -8.19 -16.45 19.92
N VAL A 175 -7.94 -15.56 18.95
CA VAL A 175 -6.76 -15.62 18.07
C VAL A 175 -5.53 -15.05 18.77
N HIS A 176 -5.72 -14.01 19.60
CA HIS A 176 -4.66 -13.34 20.35
C HIS A 176 -4.57 -13.80 21.80
N ALA A 177 -5.10 -14.98 22.12
CA ALA A 177 -5.06 -15.59 23.45
C ALA A 177 -3.63 -15.83 23.97
N GLY A 178 -2.66 -16.01 23.07
CA GLY A 178 -1.24 -16.14 23.42
C GLY A 178 -0.46 -14.82 23.40
N THR A 179 -1.12 -13.69 23.13
CA THR A 179 -0.48 -12.36 23.06
C THR A 179 -1.22 -11.37 23.95
N PHE A 180 -1.95 -10.41 23.38
CA PHE A 180 -2.60 -9.32 24.11
C PHE A 180 -4.07 -9.62 24.50
N GLY A 181 -4.69 -10.62 23.87
CA GLY A 181 -6.09 -10.98 24.06
C GLY A 181 -6.34 -11.91 25.25
N ALA A 182 -5.29 -12.39 25.92
CA ALA A 182 -5.42 -13.29 27.05
C ALA A 182 -6.29 -12.67 28.17
N GLY A 183 -7.37 -13.36 28.55
CA GLY A 183 -8.26 -12.91 29.63
C GLY A 183 -9.16 -11.72 29.30
N GLN A 184 -9.22 -11.28 28.04
CA GLN A 184 -10.14 -10.22 27.60
C GLN A 184 -11.60 -10.68 27.60
N ASP A 185 -12.52 -9.72 27.76
CA ASP A 185 -13.96 -10.02 27.68
C ASP A 185 -14.33 -10.49 26.26
N THR A 186 -15.06 -11.58 26.21
CA THR A 186 -15.61 -12.16 24.98
C THR A 186 -16.80 -11.38 24.41
N LYS A 187 -17.37 -10.44 25.19
CA LYS A 187 -18.47 -9.58 24.76
C LYS A 187 -17.94 -8.26 24.21
N ALA A 188 -18.18 -8.04 22.92
CA ALA A 188 -17.87 -6.77 22.29
C ALA A 188 -18.75 -5.63 22.85
N PRO A 189 -18.21 -4.42 23.03
CA PRO A 189 -19.00 -3.25 23.36
C PRO A 189 -19.93 -2.87 22.19
N ASN A 190 -20.95 -2.06 22.48
CA ASN A 190 -21.70 -1.40 21.43
C ASN A 190 -20.80 -0.36 20.75
N ILE A 191 -20.64 -0.49 19.43
CA ILE A 191 -19.80 0.37 18.63
C ILE A 191 -20.65 1.45 17.95
N THR A 192 -20.21 2.70 18.06
CA THR A 192 -20.73 3.82 17.28
C THR A 192 -19.70 4.19 16.23
N LEU A 193 -20.12 4.26 14.96
CA LEU A 193 -19.25 4.73 13.90
C LEU A 193 -19.25 6.25 13.81
N GLU A 194 -18.08 6.84 13.65
CA GLU A 194 -17.85 8.28 13.59
C GLU A 194 -16.61 8.63 12.74
N HIS A 195 -16.49 9.91 12.41
CA HIS A 195 -15.23 10.44 11.88
C HIS A 195 -14.19 10.44 13.01
N LEU A 196 -13.07 9.76 12.77
CA LEU A 196 -11.94 9.77 13.70
C LEU A 196 -11.08 11.02 13.48
N ASP A 197 -10.99 11.45 12.21
CA ASP A 197 -10.45 12.70 11.70
C ASP A 197 -11.01 12.97 10.28
N ASP A 198 -10.33 13.84 9.51
CA ASP A 198 -10.73 14.24 8.15
C ASP A 198 -10.65 13.09 7.12
N ASP A 199 -9.76 12.11 7.33
CA ASP A 199 -9.45 11.04 6.38
C ASP A 199 -9.99 9.66 6.78
N PHE A 200 -10.15 9.40 8.08
CA PHE A 200 -10.51 8.10 8.62
C PHE A 200 -11.90 8.11 9.28
N PHE A 201 -12.73 7.14 8.87
CA PHE A 201 -14.02 6.86 9.48
C PHE A 201 -13.96 5.50 10.19
N GLY A 202 -14.52 5.40 11.39
CA GLY A 202 -14.31 4.21 12.22
C GLY A 202 -14.96 4.32 13.57
N TYR A 203 -14.31 3.75 14.58
CA TYR A 203 -14.82 3.75 15.94
C TYR A 203 -13.72 3.77 17.00
N ARG A 204 -14.13 4.07 18.23
CA ARG A 204 -13.27 4.12 19.42
C ARG A 204 -13.72 3.08 20.43
N TYR A 205 -12.78 2.54 21.19
CA TYR A 205 -13.03 1.55 22.22
C TYR A 205 -11.89 1.49 23.23
N GLU A 206 -12.19 0.96 24.41
CA GLU A 206 -11.21 0.75 25.48
C GLU A 206 -11.03 -0.74 25.70
N ILE A 207 -9.79 -1.17 25.90
CA ILE A 207 -9.48 -2.55 26.29
C ILE A 207 -8.50 -2.58 27.45
N LEU A 208 -8.64 -3.60 28.29
CA LEU A 208 -7.56 -4.05 29.16
C LEU A 208 -6.82 -5.17 28.41
N ALA A 209 -5.57 -4.91 28.02
CA ALA A 209 -4.77 -5.87 27.27
C ALA A 209 -3.77 -6.58 28.18
N ALA A 210 -3.60 -7.89 27.99
CA ALA A 210 -2.51 -8.61 28.62
C ALA A 210 -1.17 -8.02 28.15
N ASN A 211 -0.21 -7.94 29.07
CA ASN A 211 1.09 -7.32 28.85
C ASN A 211 2.21 -8.29 29.26
N PRO A 212 2.43 -9.37 28.46
CA PRO A 212 3.51 -10.31 28.71
C PRO A 212 4.87 -9.61 28.61
N GLU A 213 5.93 -10.25 29.13
CA GLU A 213 7.28 -9.67 29.25
C GLU A 213 7.79 -9.07 27.92
N GLU A 214 7.52 -9.74 26.80
CA GLU A 214 7.94 -9.30 25.47
C GLU A 214 7.23 -8.02 25.00
N ALA A 215 6.07 -7.69 25.57
CA ALA A 215 5.28 -6.50 25.23
C ALA A 215 5.58 -5.28 26.14
N GLN A 216 6.23 -5.47 27.29
CA GLN A 216 6.45 -4.43 28.29
C GLN A 216 7.29 -3.26 27.76
N SER A 217 8.31 -3.55 26.93
CA SER A 217 9.11 -2.51 26.27
C SER A 217 8.30 -1.69 25.28
N THR A 218 7.31 -2.30 24.64
CA THR A 218 6.42 -1.64 23.68
C THR A 218 5.39 -0.79 24.42
N SER A 219 4.77 -1.28 25.49
CA SER A 219 3.79 -0.49 26.25
C SER A 219 4.42 0.57 27.15
N GLY A 220 5.73 0.48 27.43
CA GLY A 220 6.43 1.33 28.40
C GLY A 220 5.95 1.08 29.84
N SER A 221 5.50 -0.14 30.15
CA SER A 221 4.92 -0.51 31.45
C SER A 221 5.32 -1.93 31.83
N ASN A 222 5.64 -2.14 33.11
CA ASN A 222 5.97 -3.45 33.68
C ASN A 222 4.75 -4.15 34.32
N GLU A 223 3.58 -3.53 34.27
CA GLU A 223 2.33 -4.14 34.76
C GLU A 223 1.95 -5.34 33.90
N GLU A 224 1.33 -6.37 34.50
CA GLU A 224 0.90 -7.58 33.79
C GLU A 224 -0.25 -7.31 32.79
N SER A 225 -0.92 -6.17 32.93
CA SER A 225 -1.95 -5.70 32.00
C SER A 225 -1.90 -4.19 31.85
N VAL A 226 -2.32 -3.69 30.69
CA VAL A 226 -2.33 -2.27 30.36
C VAL A 226 -3.68 -1.86 29.76
N GLU A 227 -4.24 -0.77 30.28
CA GLU A 227 -5.38 -0.12 29.64
C GLU A 227 -4.92 0.58 28.36
N ARG A 228 -5.69 0.40 27.29
CA ARG A 228 -5.45 0.99 25.98
C ARG A 228 -6.72 1.65 25.48
N SER A 229 -6.62 2.95 25.21
CA SER A 229 -7.62 3.69 24.47
C SER A 229 -7.31 3.54 23.00
N MET A 230 -8.24 2.95 22.25
CA MET A 230 -7.99 2.55 20.87
C MET A 230 -8.97 3.19 19.90
N THR A 231 -8.47 3.42 18.69
CA THR A 231 -9.31 3.68 17.53
C THR A 231 -9.05 2.61 16.47
N SER A 232 -10.05 2.34 15.65
CA SER A 232 -9.92 1.53 14.44
C SER A 232 -10.78 2.15 13.36
N GLY A 233 -10.14 2.61 12.28
CA GLY A 233 -10.81 3.29 11.19
C GLY A 233 -10.21 2.96 9.85
N PHE A 234 -10.97 3.24 8.81
CA PHE A 234 -10.61 2.95 7.44
C PHE A 234 -10.61 4.22 6.60
N ASN A 235 -9.67 4.27 5.66
CA ASN A 235 -9.67 5.19 4.53
C ASN A 235 -9.84 4.33 3.27
N LEU A 236 -10.87 4.65 2.48
CA LEU A 236 -11.26 3.79 1.38
C LEU A 236 -10.13 3.67 0.34
N PRO A 237 -9.93 2.47 -0.23
CA PRO A 237 -10.83 1.32 -0.14
C PRO A 237 -10.39 0.29 0.90
N LEU A 238 -9.10 0.22 1.22
CA LEU A 238 -8.51 -0.89 1.96
C LEU A 238 -7.47 -0.48 3.01
N THR A 239 -7.24 0.82 3.21
CA THR A 239 -6.30 1.30 4.22
C THR A 239 -6.99 1.27 5.58
N VAL A 240 -6.36 0.66 6.58
CA VAL A 240 -6.87 0.65 7.94
C VAL A 240 -5.84 1.26 8.88
N ARG A 241 -6.30 2.13 9.78
CA ARG A 241 -5.49 2.70 10.84
C ARG A 241 -6.05 2.29 12.19
N SER A 242 -5.19 1.76 13.06
CA SER A 242 -5.47 1.66 14.48
C SER A 242 -4.50 2.49 15.28
N THR A 243 -5.04 3.38 16.10
CA THR A 243 -4.26 4.16 17.07
C THR A 243 -4.44 3.55 18.45
N ILE A 244 -3.34 3.40 19.18
CA ILE A 244 -3.30 2.89 20.56
C ILE A 244 -2.69 3.98 21.43
N THR A 245 -3.47 4.53 22.35
CA THR A 245 -3.00 5.50 23.33
C THR A 245 -2.92 4.84 24.71
N TYR A 246 -1.76 4.96 25.36
CA TYR A 246 -1.50 4.44 26.70
C TYR A 246 -1.64 5.56 27.74
N LYS A 247 -1.86 5.19 29.01
CA LYS A 247 -1.93 6.16 30.13
C LYS A 247 -0.68 7.04 30.29
N SER A 248 0.47 6.57 29.83
CA SER A 248 1.73 7.33 29.84
C SER A 248 1.73 8.49 28.83
N GLY A 249 0.76 8.55 27.92
CA GLY A 249 0.76 9.44 26.75
C GLY A 249 1.53 8.88 25.56
N LEU A 250 2.13 7.68 25.68
CA LEU A 250 2.70 6.97 24.53
C LEU A 250 1.56 6.64 23.55
N GLU A 251 1.83 6.82 22.27
CA GLU A 251 0.90 6.49 21.20
C GLU A 251 1.57 5.63 20.14
N HIS A 252 0.88 4.59 19.69
CA HIS A 252 1.27 3.79 18.53
C HIS A 252 0.19 3.86 17.45
N ILE A 253 0.63 4.14 16.23
CA ILE A 253 -0.22 4.14 15.05
C ILE A 253 0.19 2.97 14.18
N ILE A 254 -0.77 2.09 13.91
CA ILE A 254 -0.61 0.92 13.06
C ILE A 254 -1.39 1.17 11.78
N LEU A 255 -0.70 1.10 10.64
CA LEU A 255 -1.29 1.24 9.33
C LEU A 255 -1.21 -0.11 8.60
N LEU A 256 -2.34 -0.55 8.05
CA LEU A 256 -2.47 -1.68 7.13
C LEU A 256 -2.83 -1.17 5.74
#